data_AF-A0A353D8N7-F1
#
_entry.id   AF-A0A353D8N7-F1
#
_cell.length_a   1.000
_cell.length_b   1.000
_cell.length_c   1.000
_cell.angle_alpha   90.00
_cell.angle_beta   90.00
_cell.angle_gamma   90.00
#
_symmetry.space_group_name_H-M   'P 1'
#
loop_
_entity.id
_entity.type
_entity.pdbx_description
1 polymer ?
#
loop_
_entity_poly.entity_id
_entity_poly.type
_entity_poly.pdbx_seq_one_letter_code
_entity_poly.pdbx_strand_id
1 'polypeptide(L)'
;LRDEGIRNRASIIAAGGTRCSADVVKAIALGADACYIGTAALLAVGCTLCGKCYTGKCPWGIATNDSKLSKRQNPDIAARKMANLIRAWGHEIEEMLGGMGLNSIESLRGNRDKLRAVGLSSTEMDILGVKHAGR
;
A
#
# COMPACT_ATOMS: atom_id res chain seq x y z
N LEU A 1 17.12 10.84 -9.27
CA LEU A 1 17.63 9.52 -8.78
C LEU A 1 18.16 8.64 -9.89
N ARG A 2 17.36 8.38 -10.95
CA ARG A 2 17.83 7.61 -12.12
C ARG A 2 18.87 8.40 -12.91
N ASP A 3 18.56 9.67 -13.20
CA ASP A 3 19.44 10.57 -13.96
C ASP A 3 20.79 10.79 -13.27
N GLU A 4 20.77 10.82 -11.93
CA GLU A 4 21.95 10.95 -11.06
C GLU A 4 22.67 9.61 -10.77
N GLY A 5 22.21 8.48 -11.32
CA GLY A 5 22.84 7.16 -11.14
C GLY A 5 22.77 6.55 -9.73
N ILE A 6 22.03 7.15 -8.80
CA ILE A 6 21.99 6.74 -7.38
C ILE A 6 20.75 5.91 -7.00
N ARG A 7 19.88 5.53 -7.95
CA ARG A 7 18.63 4.80 -7.65
C ARG A 7 18.85 3.53 -6.83
N ASN A 8 19.93 2.80 -7.05
CA ASN A 8 20.22 1.54 -6.34
C ASN A 8 20.97 1.73 -5.01
N ARG A 9 21.21 2.98 -4.58
CA ARG A 9 21.88 3.30 -3.31
C ARG A 9 20.93 3.61 -2.16
N ALA A 10 19.62 3.71 -2.45
CA ALA A 10 18.59 3.98 -1.46
C ALA A 10 17.31 3.22 -1.79
N SER A 11 16.63 2.74 -0.75
CA SER A 11 15.29 2.18 -0.87
C SER A 11 14.24 3.28 -0.88
N ILE A 12 13.27 3.18 -1.77
CA ILE A 12 12.13 4.10 -1.88
C ILE A 12 10.91 3.41 -1.30
N ILE A 13 10.36 3.98 -0.23
CA ILE A 13 9.12 3.51 0.38
C ILE A 13 7.99 4.44 -0.05
N ALA A 14 7.02 3.92 -0.79
CA ALA A 14 5.82 4.65 -1.14
C ALA A 14 4.84 4.63 0.06
N ALA A 15 4.34 5.79 0.44
CA ALA A 15 3.39 5.94 1.54
C ALA A 15 2.23 6.84 1.13
N GLY A 16 1.09 6.64 1.78
CA GLY A 16 -0.13 7.43 1.57
C GLY A 16 -1.13 6.74 0.66
N GLY A 17 -2.35 6.60 1.13
CA GLY A 17 -3.47 6.16 0.30
C GLY A 17 -3.48 4.69 -0.13
N THR A 18 -2.52 3.85 0.27
CA THR A 18 -2.51 2.41 -0.02
C THR A 18 -3.68 1.71 0.68
N ARG A 19 -4.70 1.32 -0.09
CA ARG A 19 -5.96 0.75 0.44
C ARG A 19 -6.14 -0.72 0.08
N CYS A 20 -5.49 -1.19 -0.97
CA CYS A 20 -5.56 -2.57 -1.44
C CYS A 20 -4.21 -3.04 -2.03
N SER A 21 -4.11 -4.34 -2.30
CA SER A 21 -2.98 -4.97 -2.99
C SER A 21 -2.66 -4.32 -4.35
N ALA A 22 -3.68 -3.95 -5.12
CA ALA A 22 -3.48 -3.32 -6.43
C ALA A 22 -2.76 -1.95 -6.34
N ASP A 23 -2.97 -1.20 -5.25
CA ASP A 23 -2.21 0.04 -5.00
C ASP A 23 -0.72 -0.24 -4.77
N VAL A 24 -0.41 -1.32 -4.05
CA VAL A 24 0.96 -1.79 -3.82
C VAL A 24 1.61 -2.17 -5.15
N VAL A 25 0.94 -2.98 -5.97
CA VAL A 25 1.42 -3.41 -7.30
C VAL A 25 1.71 -2.20 -8.19
N LYS A 26 0.79 -1.23 -8.26
CA LYS A 26 0.98 0.01 -9.04
C LYS A 26 2.19 0.81 -8.55
N ALA A 27 2.34 0.99 -7.23
CA ALA A 27 3.46 1.74 -6.66
C ALA A 27 4.81 1.06 -6.93
N ILE A 28 4.89 -0.26 -6.82
CA ILE A 28 6.09 -1.04 -7.14
C ILE A 28 6.41 -0.92 -8.64
N ALA A 29 5.42 -1.08 -9.52
CA ALA A 29 5.59 -0.92 -10.96
C ALA A 29 6.10 0.48 -11.35
N LEU A 30 5.68 1.53 -10.64
CA LEU A 30 6.20 2.89 -10.83
C LEU A 30 7.64 3.07 -10.34
N GLY A 31 8.10 2.22 -9.42
CA GLY A 31 9.48 2.13 -8.98
C GLY A 31 9.72 2.15 -7.47
N ALA A 32 8.69 1.96 -6.63
CA ALA A 32 8.87 1.80 -5.18
C ALA A 32 9.52 0.46 -4.83
N ASP A 33 10.34 0.42 -3.78
CA ASP A 33 10.92 -0.81 -3.22
C ASP A 33 10.00 -1.45 -2.17
N ALA A 34 9.20 -0.63 -1.47
CA ALA A 34 8.21 -1.11 -0.51
C ALA A 34 7.03 -0.13 -0.43
N CYS A 35 5.91 -0.59 0.14
CA CYS A 35 4.74 0.23 0.40
C CYS A 35 4.41 0.26 1.89
N TYR A 36 4.13 1.45 2.42
CA TYR A 36 3.71 1.65 3.79
C TYR A 36 2.18 1.54 3.92
N ILE A 37 1.73 0.75 4.89
CA ILE A 37 0.30 0.53 5.15
C ILE A 37 -0.05 1.10 6.53
N GLY A 38 -0.84 2.18 6.54
CA GLY A 38 -1.35 2.80 7.76
C GLY A 38 -2.83 2.55 7.96
N THR A 39 -3.67 3.32 7.25
CA THR A 39 -5.13 3.28 7.43
C THR A 39 -5.74 1.91 7.19
N ALA A 40 -5.31 1.17 6.16
CA ALA A 40 -5.84 -0.18 5.91
C ALA A 40 -5.54 -1.15 7.08
N ALA A 41 -4.35 -1.04 7.69
CA ALA A 41 -4.01 -1.81 8.89
C ALA A 41 -4.88 -1.40 10.10
N LEU A 42 -5.16 -0.11 10.28
CA LEU A 42 -6.08 0.38 11.32
C LEU A 42 -7.50 -0.13 11.11
N LEU A 43 -8.00 -0.14 9.87
CA LEU A 43 -9.31 -0.69 9.51
C LEU A 43 -9.38 -2.19 9.82
N ALA A 44 -8.35 -2.95 9.47
CA ALA A 44 -8.29 -4.39 9.74
C ALA A 44 -8.39 -4.71 11.24
N VAL A 45 -7.82 -3.86 12.11
CA VAL A 45 -7.92 -4.06 13.57
C VAL A 45 -9.20 -3.49 14.19
N GLY A 46 -10.07 -2.81 13.43
CA GLY A 46 -11.39 -2.36 13.90
C GLY A 46 -11.62 -0.84 13.91
N CYS A 47 -10.76 -0.04 13.25
CA CYS A 47 -11.04 1.38 13.08
C CYS A 47 -12.28 1.60 12.22
N THR A 48 -13.16 2.52 12.64
CA THR A 48 -14.36 2.92 11.85
C THR A 48 -14.27 4.35 11.33
N LEU A 49 -13.06 4.92 11.27
CA LEU A 49 -12.81 6.28 10.77
C LEU A 49 -13.63 7.39 11.48
N CYS A 50 -13.79 7.29 12.80
CA CYS A 50 -14.57 8.27 13.58
C CYS A 50 -13.96 9.69 13.66
N GLY A 51 -12.72 9.89 13.19
CA GLY A 51 -12.07 11.21 13.15
C GLY A 51 -11.69 11.82 14.51
N LYS A 52 -11.83 11.09 15.62
CA LYS A 52 -11.59 11.61 16.99
C LYS A 52 -10.22 11.24 17.58
N CYS A 53 -9.29 10.75 16.77
CA CYS A 53 -8.00 10.23 17.26
C CYS A 53 -7.20 11.28 18.06
N TYR A 54 -7.22 12.55 17.62
CA TYR A 54 -6.52 13.66 18.28
C TYR A 54 -6.99 13.94 19.72
N THR A 55 -8.20 13.50 20.09
CA THR A 55 -8.74 13.69 21.45
C THR A 55 -8.17 12.69 22.47
N GLY A 56 -7.47 11.65 22.00
CA GLY A 56 -7.07 10.52 22.83
C GLY A 56 -8.21 9.66 23.36
N LYS A 57 -9.47 9.92 22.94
CA LYS A 57 -10.68 9.19 23.37
C LYS A 57 -11.26 8.33 22.26
N CYS A 58 -10.43 7.52 21.61
CA CYS A 58 -10.86 6.59 20.57
C CYS A 58 -11.91 5.61 21.14
N PRO A 59 -13.14 5.54 20.59
CA PRO A 59 -14.17 4.64 21.10
C PRO A 59 -13.82 3.16 20.91
N TRP A 60 -12.91 2.86 19.99
CA TRP A 60 -12.47 1.50 19.66
C TRP A 60 -11.18 1.08 20.35
N GLY A 61 -10.61 1.93 21.22
CA GLY A 61 -9.42 1.56 22.00
C GLY A 61 -8.11 1.51 21.21
N ILE A 62 -8.07 2.01 19.97
CA ILE A 62 -6.88 1.95 19.10
C ILE A 62 -5.95 3.14 19.37
N ALA A 63 -6.46 4.37 19.24
CA ALA A 63 -5.68 5.60 19.42
C ALA A 63 -6.06 6.28 20.75
N THR A 64 -5.65 5.69 21.87
CA THR A 64 -5.96 6.19 23.22
C THR A 64 -4.88 5.77 24.23
N ASN A 65 -4.62 6.64 25.21
CA ASN A 65 -3.80 6.32 26.39
C ASN A 65 -4.68 5.99 27.62
N ASP A 66 -6.01 6.04 27.50
CA ASP A 66 -6.92 5.71 28.59
C ASP A 66 -6.97 4.19 28.80
N SER A 67 -6.66 3.74 30.01
CA SER A 67 -6.63 2.32 30.38
C SER A 67 -7.98 1.61 30.27
N LYS A 68 -9.10 2.32 30.40
CA LYS A 68 -10.45 1.75 30.23
C LYS A 68 -10.81 1.60 28.76
N LEU A 69 -10.37 2.53 27.91
CA LEU A 69 -10.65 2.48 26.47
C LEU A 69 -9.72 1.48 25.75
N SER A 70 -8.43 1.46 26.08
CA SER A 70 -7.45 0.54 25.47
C SER A 70 -7.82 -0.94 25.66
N LYS A 71 -8.41 -1.30 26.80
CA LYS A 71 -8.94 -2.65 27.08
C LYS A 71 -10.01 -3.14 26.10
N ARG A 72 -10.64 -2.25 25.33
CA ARG A 72 -11.60 -2.63 24.27
C ARG A 72 -10.91 -3.36 23.12
N GLN A 73 -9.61 -3.15 22.95
CA GLN A 73 -8.82 -3.79 21.91
C GLN A 73 -8.07 -4.99 22.47
N ASN A 74 -8.33 -6.17 21.91
CA ASN A 74 -7.57 -7.38 22.22
C ASN A 74 -6.35 -7.48 21.29
N PRO A 75 -5.10 -7.43 21.82
CA PRO A 75 -3.89 -7.47 21.00
C PRO A 75 -3.73 -8.75 20.17
N ASP A 76 -4.09 -9.91 20.70
CA ASP A 76 -3.96 -11.19 20.00
C ASP A 76 -4.93 -11.30 18.82
N ILE A 77 -6.16 -10.78 18.97
CA ILE A 77 -7.11 -10.67 17.87
C ILE A 77 -6.61 -9.65 16.84
N ALA A 78 -6.13 -8.49 17.29
CA ALA A 78 -5.63 -7.44 16.40
C ALA A 78 -4.45 -7.92 15.55
N ALA A 79 -3.48 -8.59 16.17
CA ALA A 79 -2.32 -9.17 15.49
C ALA A 79 -2.73 -10.20 14.43
N ARG A 80 -3.67 -11.11 14.77
CA ARG A 80 -4.20 -12.08 13.81
C ARG A 80 -4.91 -11.40 12.63
N LYS A 81 -5.73 -10.38 12.88
CA LYS A 81 -6.41 -9.63 11.82
C LYS A 81 -5.42 -8.91 10.91
N MET A 82 -4.38 -8.30 11.47
CA MET A 82 -3.33 -7.64 10.69
C MET A 82 -2.51 -8.63 9.86
N ALA A 83 -2.13 -9.77 10.44
CA ALA A 83 -1.44 -10.84 9.71
C ALA A 83 -2.29 -11.39 8.56
N ASN A 84 -3.60 -11.55 8.77
CA ASN A 84 -4.53 -11.99 7.73
C ASN A 84 -4.63 -10.98 6.58
N LEU A 85 -4.66 -9.67 6.86
CA LEU A 85 -4.63 -8.62 5.83
C LEU A 85 -3.38 -8.76 4.95
N ILE A 86 -2.20 -8.84 5.57
CA ILE A 86 -0.93 -8.93 4.83
C ILE A 86 -0.84 -10.22 4.01
N ARG A 87 -1.28 -11.36 4.57
CA ARG A 87 -1.33 -12.64 3.84
C ARG A 87 -2.29 -12.59 2.66
N ALA A 88 -3.48 -12.06 2.86
CA ALA A 88 -4.47 -11.92 1.78
C ALA A 88 -3.93 -11.04 0.65
N TRP A 89 -3.35 -9.88 0.98
CA TRP A 89 -2.71 -9.03 -0.03
C TRP A 89 -1.53 -9.71 -0.69
N GLY A 90 -0.74 -10.51 0.03
CA GLY A 90 0.33 -11.31 -0.53
C GLY A 90 -0.16 -12.24 -1.63
N HIS A 91 -1.22 -13.01 -1.36
CA HIS A 91 -1.84 -13.89 -2.36
C HIS A 91 -2.43 -13.11 -3.55
N GLU A 92 -3.13 -12.00 -3.32
CA GLU A 92 -3.64 -11.15 -4.41
C GLU A 92 -2.51 -10.60 -5.29
N ILE A 93 -1.36 -10.25 -4.69
CA ILE A 93 -0.16 -9.81 -5.42
C ILE A 93 0.43 -10.97 -6.24
N GLU A 94 0.55 -12.16 -5.68
CA GLU A 94 1.01 -13.36 -6.38
C GLU A 94 0.12 -13.67 -7.60
N GLU A 95 -1.21 -13.60 -7.44
CA GLU A 95 -2.17 -13.78 -8.54
C GLU A 95 -1.98 -12.73 -9.65
N MET A 96 -1.85 -11.45 -9.27
CA MET A 96 -1.59 -10.37 -10.23
C MET A 96 -0.25 -10.55 -10.96
N LEU A 97 0.81 -10.92 -10.25
CA LEU A 97 2.12 -11.21 -10.85
C LEU A 97 2.05 -12.40 -11.82
N GLY A 98 1.35 -13.48 -11.43
CA GLY A 98 1.08 -14.62 -12.29
C GLY A 98 0.33 -14.23 -13.57
N GLY A 99 -0.72 -13.41 -13.46
CA GLY A 99 -1.45 -12.88 -14.61
C GLY A 99 -0.60 -12.00 -15.53
N MET A 100 0.46 -11.38 -15.01
CA MET A 100 1.42 -10.60 -15.79
C MET A 100 2.58 -11.43 -16.37
N GLY A 101 2.68 -12.72 -16.02
CA GLY A 101 3.80 -13.60 -16.38
C GLY A 101 5.10 -13.28 -15.63
N LEU A 102 5.00 -12.77 -14.40
CA LEU A 102 6.15 -12.40 -13.57
C LEU A 102 6.30 -13.37 -12.40
N ASN A 103 7.53 -13.86 -12.19
CA ASN A 103 7.85 -14.83 -11.13
C ASN A 103 8.40 -14.17 -9.84
N SER A 104 8.55 -12.86 -9.83
CA SER A 104 9.07 -12.11 -8.67
C SER A 104 8.55 -10.68 -8.67
N ILE A 105 8.39 -10.11 -7.48
CA ILE A 105 7.95 -8.73 -7.32
C ILE A 105 9.04 -7.74 -7.74
N GLU A 106 10.31 -8.16 -7.66
CA GLU A 106 11.48 -7.42 -8.10
C GLU A 106 11.48 -7.20 -9.62
N SER A 107 10.90 -8.14 -10.39
CA SER A 107 10.74 -8.02 -11.84
C SER A 107 9.67 -6.99 -12.24
N LEU A 108 8.74 -6.69 -11.32
CA LEU A 108 7.77 -5.63 -11.49
C LEU A 108 8.36 -4.26 -11.16
N ARG A 109 9.33 -4.18 -10.24
CA ARG A 109 9.87 -2.91 -9.74
C ARG A 109 10.38 -2.00 -10.87
N GLY A 110 9.68 -0.90 -11.09
CA GLY A 110 10.02 0.07 -12.14
C GLY A 110 9.65 -0.36 -13.57
N ASN A 111 9.04 -1.53 -13.74
CA ASN A 111 8.55 -2.05 -15.01
C ASN A 111 7.19 -1.41 -15.36
N ARG A 112 7.26 -0.18 -15.85
CA ARG A 112 6.08 0.63 -16.20
C ARG A 112 5.32 0.12 -17.42
N ASP A 113 5.90 -0.78 -18.21
CA ASP A 113 5.20 -1.39 -19.35
C ASP A 113 4.03 -2.28 -18.93
N LYS A 114 4.04 -2.75 -17.69
CA LYS A 114 2.92 -3.49 -17.07
C LYS A 114 1.77 -2.60 -16.62
N LEU A 115 1.91 -1.27 -16.72
CA LEU A 115 0.86 -0.30 -16.44
C LEU A 115 0.31 0.31 -17.74
N ARG A 116 -0.98 0.61 -17.71
CA ARG A 116 -1.64 1.40 -18.75
C ARG A 116 -2.51 2.47 -18.11
N ALA A 117 -2.39 3.69 -18.63
CA ALA A 117 -3.12 4.85 -18.17
C ALA A 117 -4.53 4.87 -18.77
N VAL A 118 -5.52 5.10 -17.92
CA VAL A 118 -6.92 5.30 -18.28
C VAL A 118 -7.37 6.61 -17.65
N GLY A 119 -7.75 7.59 -18.45
CA GLY A 119 -8.24 8.88 -17.96
C GLY A 119 -7.18 9.82 -17.38
N LEU A 120 -5.89 9.57 -17.63
CA LEU A 120 -4.80 10.49 -17.28
C LEU A 120 -4.54 11.49 -18.42
N SER A 121 -4.17 12.71 -18.06
CA SER A 121 -3.68 13.74 -19.00
C SER A 121 -2.33 13.33 -19.61
N SER A 122 -1.95 13.97 -20.71
CA SER A 122 -0.64 13.78 -21.34
C SER A 122 0.50 14.05 -20.36
N THR A 123 0.39 15.14 -19.60
CA THR A 123 1.41 15.53 -18.62
C THR A 123 1.58 14.48 -17.52
N GLU A 124 0.51 13.91 -16.99
CA GLU A 124 0.58 12.86 -15.97
C GLU A 124 1.21 11.58 -16.52
N MET A 125 0.87 11.20 -17.75
CA MET A 125 1.47 10.04 -18.42
C MET A 125 2.97 10.23 -18.64
N ASP A 126 3.40 11.42 -19.06
CA ASP A 126 4.81 11.75 -19.28
C ASP A 126 5.61 11.74 -17.96
N ILE A 127 5.05 12.32 -16.89
CA ILE A 127 5.66 12.31 -15.54
C ILE A 127 5.81 10.88 -15.02
N LEU A 128 4.75 10.08 -15.12
CA LEU A 128 4.76 8.70 -14.61
C LEU A 128 5.53 7.75 -15.53
N GLY A 129 5.73 8.11 -16.80
CA GLY A 129 6.33 7.26 -17.83
C GLY A 129 5.47 6.04 -18.17
N VAL A 130 4.15 6.21 -18.24
CA VAL A 130 3.18 5.12 -18.55
C VAL A 130 2.45 5.40 -19.86
N LYS A 131 2.15 4.34 -20.61
CA LYS A 131 1.45 4.43 -21.91
C LYS A 131 -0.07 4.44 -21.73
N HIS A 132 -0.81 5.08 -22.61
CA HIS A 132 -2.28 5.05 -22.64
C HIS A 132 -2.82 3.63 -22.95
N ALA A 133 -3.97 3.25 -22.39
CA ALA A 133 -4.61 1.94 -22.55
C ALA A 133 -5.16 1.59 -23.94
N GLY A 134 -4.73 2.30 -24.99
CA GLY A 134 -5.12 2.04 -26.39
C GLY A 134 -3.92 2.06 -27.34
N ARG A 135 -2.70 1.97 -26.78
CA ARG A 135 -1.43 1.92 -27.49
C ARG A 135 -0.56 0.78 -26.96
#